data_AF-A0A8H5L4H7-F1
#
_entry.id   AF-A0A8H5L4H7-F1
#
_cell.length_a   1.000
_cell.length_b   1.000
_cell.length_c   1.000
_cell.angle_alpha   90.00
_cell.angle_beta   90.00
_cell.angle_gamma   90.00
#
_symmetry.space_group_name_H-M   'P 1'
#
loop_
_entity.id
_entity.type
_entity.pdbx_description
1 polymer ?
#
loop_
_entity_poly.entity_id
_entity_poly.type
_entity_poly.pdbx_seq_one_letter_code
_entity_poly.pdbx_strand_id
1 'polypeptide(L)'
;MPRPTKKGICNTCRRRKLKFHHQELPNPDSPRTALQNQNIARLFHSYTSDISEWYDLSDSACSFGLEVPSIALDEPLLFCAVIALSSMHACKTSAPSFRKVAEFYHHRCVQFLIALDAGDELISRGVALAATCLLRSYEILDGDVDPNMHLRGAYSMASLHDVLSGIPQSGLLGAGFWNYLREDITFSLFEECPLKMDLESTPLTMQHSSDQDYLNSITLILGKTINMSFKQDTDGLQWDYIKEDLKGWRNSCPRHMKPYSRLQGDIVTSHLFPAIWFLQSCHAAILHYYLVAMAIVCIHTSPRSLEDLGGLHLPELEAQSKEHFLEKFALEICGIAFTAKVSSVLVNAFGPIAFCARFIKAEASQQELIRQLLACKTSIGWPVERLIGDLKGSWGMSQE
;
A
#
# COMPACT_ATOMS: atom_id res chain seq x y z
N MET A 1 -50.81 -61.10 40.32
CA MET A 1 -50.31 -59.71 40.26
C MET A 1 -49.23 -59.53 41.31
N PRO A 2 -48.01 -59.17 40.89
CA PRO A 2 -47.40 -57.95 41.41
C PRO A 2 -46.76 -57.10 40.29
N ARG A 3 -46.73 -55.78 40.52
CA ARG A 3 -46.21 -54.74 39.63
C ARG A 3 -44.67 -54.81 39.53
N PRO A 4 -44.05 -54.59 38.37
CA PRO A 4 -42.62 -54.37 38.29
C PRO A 4 -42.28 -52.90 38.63
N THR A 5 -41.25 -52.79 39.45
CA THR A 5 -40.62 -51.60 40.01
C THR A 5 -39.89 -50.77 38.94
N LYS A 6 -39.86 -49.45 39.18
CA LYS A 6 -39.24 -48.42 38.35
C LYS A 6 -37.77 -48.74 38.03
N LYS A 7 -37.43 -48.84 36.74
CA LYS A 7 -36.04 -48.83 36.26
C LYS A 7 -35.40 -47.47 36.54
N GLY A 8 -34.22 -47.51 37.14
CA GLY A 8 -33.40 -46.36 37.50
C GLY A 8 -32.98 -45.54 36.29
N ILE A 9 -33.04 -44.23 36.45
CA ILE A 9 -32.46 -43.25 35.53
C ILE A 9 -30.94 -43.31 35.73
N CYS A 10 -30.24 -43.62 34.65
CA CYS A 10 -28.79 -43.73 34.60
C CYS A 10 -28.14 -42.36 34.89
N ASN A 11 -27.27 -42.31 35.90
CA ASN A 11 -26.56 -41.11 36.38
C ASN A 11 -25.37 -40.67 35.49
N THR A 12 -25.39 -40.95 34.18
CA THR A 12 -24.27 -40.66 33.26
C THR A 12 -24.57 -39.62 32.19
N CYS A 13 -25.58 -38.75 32.37
CA CYS A 13 -25.91 -37.72 31.38
C CYS A 13 -25.81 -36.26 31.87
N ARG A 14 -25.10 -35.97 32.97
CA ARG A 14 -24.80 -34.60 33.39
C ARG A 14 -23.37 -34.47 33.94
N ARG A 15 -22.42 -34.24 33.03
CA ARG A 15 -21.17 -33.44 33.20
C ARG A 15 -20.15 -33.85 32.13
N ARG A 16 -20.45 -33.55 30.87
CA ARG A 16 -19.41 -33.10 29.95
C ARG A 16 -19.63 -31.61 29.74
N LYS A 17 -19.27 -30.82 30.76
CA LYS A 17 -18.88 -29.44 30.50
C LYS A 17 -17.63 -29.56 29.63
N LEU A 18 -17.79 -29.39 28.33
CA LEU A 18 -16.69 -29.04 27.44
C LEU A 18 -16.02 -27.81 28.07
N LYS A 19 -14.91 -28.03 28.77
CA LYS A 19 -13.97 -26.94 29.07
C LYS A 19 -13.44 -26.53 27.71
N PHE A 20 -14.03 -25.50 27.11
CA PHE A 20 -13.29 -24.64 26.21
C PHE A 20 -12.18 -24.04 27.09
N HIS A 21 -10.99 -24.65 27.05
CA HIS A 21 -9.81 -23.95 27.49
C HIS A 21 -9.69 -22.76 26.53
N HIS A 22 -10.01 -21.56 27.00
CA HIS A 22 -9.43 -20.35 26.44
C HIS A 22 -7.92 -20.55 26.60
N GLN A 23 -7.27 -21.01 25.54
CA GLN A 23 -5.82 -20.99 25.47
C GLN A 23 -5.47 -19.51 25.48
N GLU A 24 -4.95 -19.02 26.61
CA GLU A 24 -4.44 -17.66 26.69
C GLU A 24 -3.42 -17.49 25.56
N LEU A 25 -3.58 -16.41 24.79
CA LEU A 25 -2.66 -16.10 23.70
C LEU A 25 -1.27 -15.83 24.31
N PRO A 26 -0.18 -16.18 23.59
CA PRO A 26 1.17 -15.98 24.11
C PRO A 26 1.42 -14.51 24.50
N ASN A 27 2.14 -14.30 25.61
CA ASN A 27 2.38 -12.95 26.13
C ASN A 27 3.26 -12.13 25.17
N PRO A 28 2.80 -10.98 24.65
CA PRO A 28 3.55 -10.13 23.74
C PRO A 28 4.79 -9.47 24.37
N ASP A 29 4.83 -9.32 25.70
CA ASP A 29 5.92 -8.64 26.42
C ASP A 29 7.24 -9.43 26.41
N SER A 30 7.23 -10.67 25.91
CA SER A 30 8.41 -11.52 25.78
C SER A 30 8.41 -12.20 24.41
N PRO A 31 8.79 -11.48 23.32
CA PRO A 31 8.69 -11.97 21.94
C PRO A 31 9.32 -13.35 21.72
N ARG A 32 10.55 -13.58 22.22
CA ARG A 32 11.24 -14.88 22.10
C ARG A 32 10.47 -16.05 22.71
N THR A 33 9.78 -15.80 23.82
CA THR A 33 8.95 -16.81 24.49
C THR A 33 7.66 -17.04 23.69
N ALA A 34 7.02 -15.96 23.22
CA ALA A 34 5.83 -16.05 22.38
C ALA A 34 6.08 -16.83 21.08
N LEU A 35 7.26 -16.67 20.47
CA LEU A 35 7.69 -17.40 19.27
C LEU A 35 7.89 -18.91 19.47
N GLN A 36 7.92 -19.42 20.71
CA GLN A 36 7.88 -20.87 20.96
C GLN A 36 6.52 -21.48 20.58
N ASN A 37 5.47 -20.65 20.50
CA ASN A 37 4.17 -21.07 19.97
C ASN A 37 4.23 -21.18 18.44
N GLN A 38 3.93 -22.37 17.91
CA GLN A 38 4.03 -22.65 16.47
C GLN A 38 3.14 -21.75 15.59
N ASN A 39 1.97 -21.32 16.08
CA ASN A 39 1.12 -20.43 15.30
C ASN A 39 1.74 -19.03 15.19
N ILE A 40 2.28 -18.51 16.29
CA ILE A 40 2.98 -17.21 16.30
C ILE A 40 4.24 -17.26 15.43
N ALA A 41 5.03 -18.34 15.53
CA ALA A 41 6.21 -18.53 14.68
C ALA A 41 5.85 -18.55 13.18
N ARG A 42 4.75 -19.20 12.79
CA ARG A 42 4.29 -19.22 11.38
C ARG A 42 3.86 -17.84 10.90
N LEU A 43 3.18 -17.07 11.74
CA LEU A 43 2.76 -15.69 11.41
C LEU A 43 3.98 -14.78 11.25
N PHE A 44 4.94 -14.87 12.16
CA PHE A 44 6.22 -14.16 12.06
C PHE A 44 6.98 -14.56 10.78
N HIS A 45 6.99 -15.85 10.43
CA HIS A 45 7.60 -16.31 9.18
C HIS A 45 6.89 -15.77 7.94
N SER A 46 5.55 -15.72 7.92
CA SER A 46 4.79 -15.12 6.82
C SER A 46 5.12 -13.62 6.65
N TYR A 47 5.39 -12.91 7.74
CA TYR A 47 5.90 -11.53 7.63
C TYR A 47 7.23 -11.47 6.89
N THR A 48 8.21 -12.26 7.34
CA THR A 48 9.58 -12.24 6.78
C THR A 48 9.64 -12.72 5.34
N SER A 49 8.73 -13.61 4.93
CA SER A 49 8.76 -14.23 3.61
C SER A 49 7.96 -13.45 2.56
N ASP A 50 6.83 -12.82 2.96
CA ASP A 50 5.87 -12.30 1.98
C ASP A 50 5.46 -10.83 2.23
N ILE A 51 5.20 -10.46 3.48
CA ILE A 51 4.57 -9.16 3.80
C ILE A 51 5.59 -8.02 3.87
N SER A 52 6.79 -8.30 4.37
CA SER A 52 7.86 -7.29 4.49
C SER A 52 8.23 -6.66 3.14
N GLU A 53 8.17 -7.43 2.05
CA GLU A 53 8.44 -6.95 0.69
C GLU A 53 7.52 -5.81 0.24
N TRP A 54 6.33 -5.66 0.84
CA TRP A 54 5.40 -4.58 0.52
C TRP A 54 6.00 -3.21 0.83
N TYR A 55 6.86 -3.15 1.85
CA TYR A 55 7.47 -1.94 2.38
C TYR A 55 8.86 -1.66 1.77
N ASP A 56 9.58 -2.70 1.36
CA ASP A 56 10.95 -2.61 0.85
C ASP A 56 11.01 -2.23 -0.65
N LEU A 57 9.86 -2.00 -1.29
CA LEU A 57 9.76 -1.63 -2.71
C LEU A 57 10.62 -0.40 -3.08
N SER A 58 10.82 0.51 -2.13
CA SER A 58 11.62 1.73 -2.29
C SER A 58 12.84 1.80 -1.36
N ASP A 59 13.25 0.66 -0.80
CA ASP A 59 14.36 0.60 0.14
C ASP A 59 15.38 -0.44 -0.31
N SER A 60 16.52 0.03 -0.80
CA SER A 60 17.61 -0.85 -1.23
C SER A 60 18.27 -1.62 -0.07
N ALA A 61 18.07 -1.19 1.18
CA ALA A 61 18.58 -1.86 2.36
C ALA A 61 17.61 -2.92 2.91
N CYS A 62 16.38 -2.99 2.38
CA CYS A 62 15.31 -3.88 2.83
C CYS A 62 15.08 -3.81 4.36
N SER A 63 14.95 -2.60 4.91
CA SER A 63 14.88 -2.38 6.36
C SER A 63 13.67 -3.08 6.99
N PHE A 64 12.53 -3.18 6.29
CA PHE A 64 11.35 -3.90 6.80
C PHE A 64 11.52 -5.42 6.70
N GLY A 65 12.29 -5.93 5.73
CA GLY A 65 12.61 -7.35 5.61
C GLY A 65 13.74 -7.82 6.52
N LEU A 66 14.68 -6.94 6.89
CA LEU A 66 15.89 -7.31 7.64
C LEU A 66 15.91 -6.74 9.06
N GLU A 67 15.73 -5.42 9.21
CA GLU A 67 15.83 -4.77 10.52
C GLU A 67 14.60 -5.02 11.39
N VAL A 68 13.39 -4.87 10.83
CA VAL A 68 12.13 -5.05 11.60
C VAL A 68 12.04 -6.43 12.24
N PRO A 69 12.25 -7.56 11.53
CA PRO A 69 12.22 -8.88 12.16
C PRO A 69 13.31 -9.05 13.21
N SER A 70 14.52 -8.53 12.95
CA SER A 70 15.62 -8.61 13.91
C SER A 70 15.28 -7.90 15.21
N ILE A 71 14.75 -6.68 15.13
CA ILE A 71 14.36 -5.88 16.29
C ILE A 71 13.15 -6.52 17.01
N ALA A 72 12.16 -7.02 16.26
CA ALA A 72 10.96 -7.64 16.79
C ALA A 72 11.22 -8.94 17.59
N LEU A 73 12.42 -9.53 17.52
CA LEU A 73 12.79 -10.65 18.38
C LEU A 73 12.96 -10.22 19.86
N ASP A 74 13.25 -8.94 20.10
CA ASP A 74 13.55 -8.42 21.44
C ASP A 74 12.67 -7.22 21.83
N GLU A 75 12.05 -6.54 20.87
CA GLU A 75 11.23 -5.34 21.09
C GLU A 75 9.72 -5.65 20.96
N PRO A 76 8.95 -5.64 22.08
CA PRO A 76 7.53 -5.96 22.09
C PRO A 76 6.67 -5.10 21.16
N LEU A 77 7.02 -3.82 20.96
CA LEU A 77 6.25 -2.93 20.09
C LEU A 77 6.20 -3.44 18.65
N LEU A 78 7.36 -3.68 18.03
CA LEU A 78 7.42 -4.21 16.66
C LEU A 78 6.94 -5.65 16.58
N PHE A 79 7.21 -6.46 17.59
CA PHE A 79 6.66 -7.82 17.65
C PHE A 79 5.15 -7.84 17.54
N CYS A 80 4.46 -6.98 18.30
CA CYS A 80 3.01 -6.87 18.24
C CYS A 80 2.53 -6.41 16.87
N ALA A 81 3.18 -5.40 16.28
CA ALA A 81 2.84 -4.88 14.97
C ALA A 81 2.95 -5.96 13.86
N VAL A 82 4.07 -6.69 13.85
CA VAL A 82 4.33 -7.81 12.92
C VAL A 82 3.26 -8.89 13.06
N ILE A 83 3.02 -9.37 14.29
CA ILE A 83 2.04 -10.45 14.51
C ILE A 83 0.62 -9.98 14.20
N ALA A 84 0.25 -8.75 14.53
CA ALA A 84 -1.06 -8.19 14.22
C ALA A 84 -1.32 -8.19 12.71
N LEU A 85 -0.42 -7.58 11.93
CA LEU A 85 -0.54 -7.48 10.48
C LEU A 85 -0.57 -8.88 9.83
N SER A 86 0.36 -9.76 10.17
CA SER A 86 0.41 -11.12 9.62
C SER A 86 -0.85 -11.91 9.94
N SER A 87 -1.39 -11.76 11.16
CA SER A 87 -2.63 -12.42 11.56
C SER A 87 -3.83 -11.91 10.79
N MET A 88 -3.90 -10.60 10.53
CA MET A 88 -4.98 -10.02 9.74
C MET A 88 -4.86 -10.41 8.26
N HIS A 89 -3.66 -10.37 7.70
CA HIS A 89 -3.39 -10.86 6.34
C HIS A 89 -3.82 -12.33 6.19
N ALA A 90 -3.41 -13.20 7.13
CA ALA A 90 -3.84 -14.60 7.13
C ALA A 90 -5.37 -14.74 7.31
N CYS A 91 -6.00 -13.91 8.15
CA CYS A 91 -7.45 -13.87 8.33
C CYS A 91 -8.19 -13.56 7.02
N LYS A 92 -7.66 -12.65 6.20
CA LYS A 92 -8.29 -12.18 4.96
C LYS A 92 -8.03 -13.10 3.76
N THR A 93 -6.94 -13.86 3.79
CA THR A 93 -6.52 -14.71 2.65
C THR A 93 -6.82 -16.19 2.83
N SER A 94 -6.58 -16.76 4.01
CA SER A 94 -6.49 -18.22 4.16
C SER A 94 -7.20 -18.79 5.38
N ALA A 95 -7.21 -18.09 6.51
CA ALA A 95 -7.68 -18.64 7.78
C ALA A 95 -8.35 -17.59 8.68
N PRO A 96 -9.70 -17.42 8.56
CA PRO A 96 -10.47 -16.45 9.35
C PRO A 96 -10.35 -16.60 10.88
N SER A 97 -9.88 -17.75 11.37
CA SER A 97 -9.66 -18.01 12.79
C SER A 97 -8.57 -17.12 13.42
N PHE A 98 -7.68 -16.53 12.62
CA PHE A 98 -6.62 -15.64 13.12
C PHE A 98 -7.12 -14.26 13.57
N ARG A 99 -8.37 -13.89 13.31
CA ARG A 99 -8.93 -12.59 13.70
C ARG A 99 -8.67 -12.22 15.17
N LYS A 100 -8.91 -13.17 16.08
CA LYS A 100 -8.70 -12.95 17.53
C LYS A 100 -7.23 -12.70 17.90
N VAL A 101 -6.30 -13.33 17.17
CA VAL A 101 -4.86 -13.11 17.36
C VAL A 101 -4.49 -11.71 16.86
N ALA A 102 -5.01 -11.36 15.68
CA ALA A 102 -4.81 -10.06 15.05
C ALA A 102 -5.26 -8.92 15.97
N GLU A 103 -6.49 -8.96 16.47
CA GLU A 103 -7.07 -7.96 17.37
C GLU A 103 -6.30 -7.85 18.71
N PHE A 104 -5.86 -8.97 19.27
CA PHE A 104 -5.11 -8.99 20.53
C PHE A 104 -3.74 -8.30 20.42
N TYR A 105 -2.95 -8.68 19.41
CA TYR A 105 -1.63 -8.08 19.20
C TYR A 105 -1.73 -6.64 18.70
N HIS A 106 -2.74 -6.31 17.88
CA HIS A 106 -3.05 -4.94 17.49
C HIS A 106 -3.29 -4.06 18.72
N HIS A 107 -4.19 -4.49 19.63
CA HIS A 107 -4.50 -3.74 20.84
C HIS A 107 -3.27 -3.51 21.72
N ARG A 108 -2.41 -4.53 21.89
CA ARG A 108 -1.17 -4.39 22.65
C ARG A 108 -0.20 -3.41 21.98
N CYS A 109 -0.06 -3.48 20.65
CA CYS A 109 0.80 -2.56 19.90
C CYS A 109 0.36 -1.10 20.10
N VAL A 110 -0.95 -0.82 20.03
CA VAL A 110 -1.51 0.51 20.28
C VAL A 110 -1.23 0.98 21.70
N GLN A 111 -1.34 0.10 22.71
CA GLN A 111 -0.99 0.45 24.10
C GLN A 111 0.48 0.84 24.25
N PHE A 112 1.40 0.15 23.58
CA PHE A 112 2.82 0.52 23.58
C PHE A 112 3.04 1.88 22.93
N LEU A 113 2.42 2.16 21.78
CA LEU A 113 2.52 3.46 21.11
C LEU A 113 1.99 4.61 21.98
N ILE A 114 0.85 4.42 22.67
CA ILE A 114 0.28 5.43 23.57
C ILE A 114 1.18 5.70 24.78
N ALA A 115 1.96 4.71 25.21
CA ALA A 115 2.86 4.83 26.35
C ALA A 115 4.21 5.48 26.03
N LEU A 116 4.50 5.80 24.76
CA LEU A 116 5.75 6.44 24.38
C LEU A 116 5.77 7.91 24.80
N ASP A 117 6.91 8.33 25.37
CA ASP A 117 7.21 9.73 25.62
C ASP A 117 7.88 10.38 24.39
N ALA A 118 7.76 11.70 24.24
CA ALA A 118 8.27 12.43 23.06
C ALA A 118 9.80 12.31 22.83
N GLY A 119 10.57 11.88 23.84
CA GLY A 119 12.02 11.68 23.78
C GLY A 119 12.45 10.22 23.73
N ASP A 120 11.53 9.28 23.51
CA ASP A 120 11.82 7.85 23.53
C ASP A 120 12.75 7.45 22.37
N GLU A 121 13.74 6.60 22.67
CA GLU A 121 14.71 6.10 21.69
C GLU A 121 14.02 5.36 20.53
N LEU A 122 12.89 4.68 20.80
CA LEU A 122 12.08 3.96 19.82
C LEU A 122 11.50 4.90 18.74
N ILE A 123 11.28 6.17 19.05
CA ILE A 123 10.87 7.19 18.08
C ILE A 123 12.07 7.57 17.22
N SER A 124 13.18 7.96 17.84
CA SER A 124 14.39 8.43 17.13
C SER A 124 15.02 7.35 16.22
N ARG A 125 14.87 6.06 16.57
CA ARG A 125 15.35 4.92 15.78
C ARG A 125 14.37 4.45 14.69
N GLY A 126 13.21 5.08 14.56
CA GLY A 126 12.20 4.71 13.57
C GLY A 126 11.38 3.46 13.91
N VAL A 127 11.56 2.86 15.09
CA VAL A 127 10.82 1.67 15.54
C VAL A 127 9.32 1.95 15.67
N ALA A 128 8.97 3.08 16.31
CA ALA A 128 7.58 3.49 16.47
C ALA A 128 6.91 3.84 15.13
N LEU A 129 7.65 4.46 14.22
CA LEU A 129 7.17 4.77 12.87
C LEU A 129 6.90 3.49 12.07
N ALA A 130 7.85 2.55 12.06
CA ALA A 130 7.68 1.27 11.39
C ALA A 130 6.49 0.48 11.95
N ALA A 131 6.35 0.40 13.29
CA ALA A 131 5.19 -0.21 13.93
C ALA A 131 3.87 0.44 13.46
N THR A 132 3.86 1.77 13.34
CA THR A 132 2.67 2.50 12.87
C THR A 132 2.33 2.20 11.41
N CYS A 133 3.32 2.13 10.50
CA CYS A 133 3.08 1.69 9.11
C CYS A 133 2.46 0.28 9.05
N LEU A 134 2.94 -0.66 9.88
CA LEU A 134 2.37 -2.01 9.94
C LEU A 134 0.93 -2.02 10.47
N LEU A 135 0.62 -1.23 11.50
CA LEU A 135 -0.75 -1.11 12.03
C LEU A 135 -1.71 -0.47 11.03
N ARG A 136 -1.25 0.51 10.26
CA ARG A 136 -2.08 1.10 9.20
C ARG A 136 -2.44 0.09 8.12
N SER A 137 -1.48 -0.72 7.69
CA SER A 137 -1.76 -1.82 6.77
C SER A 137 -2.71 -2.85 7.38
N TYR A 138 -2.62 -3.12 8.70
CA TYR A 138 -3.60 -3.94 9.41
C TYR A 138 -5.01 -3.34 9.33
N GLU A 139 -5.17 -2.05 9.59
CA GLU A 139 -6.47 -1.35 9.59
C GLU A 139 -7.11 -1.36 8.21
N ILE A 140 -6.29 -1.11 7.17
CA ILE A 140 -6.70 -1.25 5.78
C ILE A 140 -7.21 -2.67 5.53
N LEU A 141 -6.43 -3.70 5.88
CA LEU A 141 -6.86 -5.09 5.67
C LEU A 141 -8.13 -5.45 6.46
N ASP A 142 -8.30 -4.96 7.69
CA ASP A 142 -9.50 -5.23 8.48
C ASP A 142 -10.76 -4.60 7.84
N GLY A 143 -10.58 -3.51 7.11
CA GLY A 143 -11.67 -2.76 6.49
C GLY A 143 -12.33 -1.78 7.45
N ASP A 144 -11.56 -1.24 8.41
CA ASP A 144 -12.05 -0.18 9.28
C ASP A 144 -12.39 1.07 8.45
N VAL A 145 -13.46 1.77 8.83
CA VAL A 145 -14.13 2.81 8.02
C VAL A 145 -13.30 4.09 7.91
N ASP A 146 -12.27 4.24 8.74
CA ASP A 146 -11.30 5.33 8.68
C ASP A 146 -9.89 4.81 9.06
N PRO A 147 -9.15 4.18 8.12
CA PRO A 147 -7.74 3.73 8.33
C PRO A 147 -6.76 4.89 8.55
N ASN A 148 -7.29 6.09 8.75
CA ASN A 148 -6.62 7.36 8.80
C ASN A 148 -6.77 8.06 10.16
N MET A 149 -7.47 7.45 11.11
CA MET A 149 -7.47 7.86 12.52
C MET A 149 -6.05 7.85 13.11
N HIS A 150 -5.23 6.85 12.74
CA HIS A 150 -3.87 6.67 13.25
C HIS A 150 -2.80 7.51 12.51
N LEU A 151 -3.10 8.03 11.32
CA LEU A 151 -2.19 8.87 10.53
C LEU A 151 -1.73 10.14 11.26
N ARG A 152 -2.57 10.70 12.14
CA ARG A 152 -2.20 11.92 12.90
C ARG A 152 -0.98 11.69 13.81
N GLY A 153 -0.86 10.48 14.38
CA GLY A 153 0.25 10.14 15.29
C GLY A 153 1.58 9.95 14.54
N ALA A 154 1.55 9.25 13.40
CA ALA A 154 2.75 8.98 12.61
C ALA A 154 3.40 10.26 12.06
N TYR A 155 2.62 11.27 11.67
CA TYR A 155 3.16 12.57 11.23
C TYR A 155 4.03 13.24 12.31
N SER A 156 3.62 13.19 13.58
CA SER A 156 4.40 13.75 14.69
C SER A 156 5.72 13.01 14.91
N MET A 157 5.79 11.72 14.55
CA MET A 157 6.99 10.89 14.68
C MET A 157 7.90 11.03 13.47
N ALA A 158 7.34 11.22 12.29
CA ALA A 158 8.05 11.40 11.03
C ALA A 158 8.35 12.88 10.76
N SER A 159 8.90 13.61 11.75
CA SER A 159 9.16 15.04 11.57
C SER A 159 10.04 15.26 10.32
N LEU A 160 9.44 15.90 9.30
CA LEU A 160 10.02 16.04 7.96
C LEU A 160 11.42 16.67 8.00
N HIS A 161 11.60 17.58 8.95
CA HIS A 161 12.80 18.39 9.05
C HIS A 161 14.02 17.53 9.36
N ASP A 162 13.94 16.53 10.23
CA ASP A 162 15.12 15.69 10.57
C ASP A 162 15.43 14.64 9.50
N VAL A 163 14.43 14.20 8.72
CA VAL A 163 14.60 13.18 7.65
C VAL A 163 15.08 13.80 6.33
N LEU A 164 14.71 15.06 6.04
CA LEU A 164 14.99 15.71 4.76
C LEU A 164 16.06 16.81 4.83
N SER A 165 16.41 17.32 6.02
CA SER A 165 17.46 18.36 6.18
C SER A 165 18.90 17.82 6.09
N GLY A 166 19.08 16.51 6.11
CA GLY A 166 20.33 15.84 5.78
C GLY A 166 20.03 14.60 4.96
N ILE A 167 20.71 14.47 3.81
CA ILE A 167 21.05 13.25 3.06
C ILE A 167 20.37 11.97 3.58
N PRO A 168 19.63 11.21 2.75
CA PRO A 168 18.69 10.17 3.20
C PRO A 168 19.31 9.31 4.29
N GLN A 169 18.79 9.42 5.52
CA GLN A 169 19.23 8.54 6.58
C GLN A 169 18.86 7.12 6.16
N SER A 170 19.88 6.36 5.74
CA SER A 170 19.82 4.93 5.57
C SER A 170 19.32 4.30 6.86
N GLY A 171 18.42 3.32 6.76
CA GLY A 171 17.89 2.55 7.88
C GLY A 171 16.41 2.79 8.13
N LEU A 172 15.93 2.23 9.24
CA LEU A 172 14.50 2.05 9.50
C LEU A 172 13.67 3.35 9.51
N LEU A 173 14.21 4.46 10.02
CA LEU A 173 13.49 5.74 10.05
C LEU A 173 13.21 6.27 8.64
N GLY A 174 14.21 6.24 7.75
CA GLY A 174 14.06 6.65 6.35
C GLY A 174 13.11 5.72 5.60
N ALA A 175 13.25 4.40 5.78
CA ALA A 175 12.33 3.42 5.20
C ALA A 175 10.87 3.63 5.66
N GLY A 176 10.67 3.92 6.96
CA GLY A 176 9.36 4.22 7.53
C GLY A 176 8.75 5.50 6.94
N PHE A 177 9.55 6.55 6.78
CA PHE A 177 9.12 7.80 6.15
C PHE A 177 8.60 7.59 4.73
N TRP A 178 9.35 6.86 3.90
CA TRP A 178 8.97 6.62 2.51
C TRP A 178 7.69 5.79 2.40
N ASN A 179 7.52 4.79 3.28
CA ASN A 179 6.29 4.03 3.35
C ASN A 179 5.09 4.87 3.80
N TYR A 180 5.27 5.69 4.84
CA TYR A 180 4.24 6.62 5.29
C TYR A 180 3.79 7.57 4.18
N LEU A 181 4.72 8.21 3.47
CA LEU A 181 4.40 9.14 2.38
C LEU A 181 3.60 8.46 1.26
N ARG A 182 3.95 7.22 0.88
CA ARG A 182 3.20 6.46 -0.13
C ARG A 182 1.80 6.07 0.32
N GLU A 183 1.64 5.72 1.58
CA GLU A 183 0.32 5.44 2.14
C GLU A 183 -0.53 6.72 2.23
N ASP A 184 0.06 7.89 2.53
CA ASP A 184 -0.62 9.20 2.48
C ASP A 184 -1.02 9.57 1.05
N ILE A 185 -0.12 9.36 0.06
CA ILE A 185 -0.44 9.50 -1.37
C ILE A 185 -1.59 8.59 -1.76
N THR A 186 -1.56 7.33 -1.34
CA THR A 186 -2.63 6.36 -1.65
C THR A 186 -3.96 6.90 -1.14
N PHE A 187 -4.03 7.32 0.13
CA PHE A 187 -5.25 7.90 0.68
C PHE A 187 -5.71 9.15 -0.08
N SER A 188 -4.81 10.09 -0.36
CA SER A 188 -5.13 11.30 -1.11
C SER A 188 -5.66 11.04 -2.52
N LEU A 189 -5.18 9.98 -3.17
CA LEU A 189 -5.68 9.53 -4.47
C LEU A 189 -7.07 8.88 -4.37
N PHE A 190 -7.37 8.20 -3.27
CA PHE A 190 -8.71 7.64 -3.00
C PHE A 190 -9.74 8.72 -2.69
N GLU A 191 -9.40 9.67 -1.82
CA GLU A 191 -10.34 10.69 -1.33
C GLU A 191 -10.30 12.01 -2.10
N GLU A 192 -9.37 12.15 -3.06
CA GLU A 192 -9.15 13.38 -3.85
C GLU A 192 -8.92 14.61 -2.97
N CYS A 193 -8.03 14.45 -1.99
CA CYS A 193 -7.66 15.50 -1.03
C CYS A 193 -6.14 15.72 -1.00
N PRO A 194 -5.66 16.89 -0.52
CA PRO A 194 -4.24 17.09 -0.31
C PRO A 194 -3.65 16.01 0.61
N LEU A 195 -2.34 15.81 0.54
CA LEU A 195 -1.62 15.00 1.52
C LEU A 195 -1.80 15.63 2.91
N LYS A 196 -1.79 14.79 3.95
CA LYS A 196 -1.62 15.28 5.32
C LYS A 196 -0.22 15.87 5.51
N MET A 197 0.74 15.34 4.77
CA MET A 197 2.12 15.78 4.76
C MET A 197 2.33 17.06 3.93
N ASP A 198 2.89 18.09 4.55
CA ASP A 198 3.27 19.30 3.82
C ASP A 198 4.67 19.15 3.20
N LEU A 199 4.71 19.14 1.87
CA LEU A 199 5.93 18.93 1.08
C LEU A 199 6.49 20.21 0.45
N GLU A 200 5.89 21.38 0.70
CA GLU A 200 6.24 22.62 -0.01
C GLU A 200 7.72 23.00 0.12
N SER A 201 8.28 22.90 1.33
CA SER A 201 9.68 23.21 1.61
C SER A 201 10.65 22.04 1.35
N THR A 202 10.15 20.87 0.97
CA THR A 202 10.98 19.68 0.77
C THR A 202 11.77 19.78 -0.53
N PRO A 203 13.11 19.70 -0.53
CA PRO A 203 13.87 19.68 -1.79
C PRO A 203 13.58 18.40 -2.57
N LEU A 204 13.58 18.48 -3.91
CA LEU A 204 13.49 17.28 -4.74
C LEU A 204 14.81 16.51 -4.65
N THR A 205 14.74 15.22 -4.33
CA THR A 205 15.90 14.32 -4.36
C THR A 205 16.27 14.02 -5.80
N MET A 206 17.38 14.60 -6.28
CA MET A 206 17.92 14.37 -7.62
C MET A 206 19.21 13.55 -7.62
N GLN A 207 19.70 13.16 -6.44
CA GLN A 207 20.82 12.22 -6.30
C GLN A 207 20.29 10.82 -6.11
N HIS A 208 20.59 9.94 -7.07
CA HIS A 208 20.17 8.54 -7.05
C HIS A 208 21.40 7.64 -6.96
N SER A 209 21.49 6.85 -5.89
CA SER A 209 22.53 5.83 -5.70
C SER A 209 22.01 4.42 -5.99
N SER A 210 20.68 4.25 -5.96
CA SER A 210 19.96 3.00 -6.25
C SER A 210 18.74 3.26 -7.14
N ASP A 211 18.18 2.19 -7.74
CA ASP A 211 16.93 2.28 -8.49
C ASP A 211 15.75 2.67 -7.58
N GLN A 212 15.80 2.32 -6.30
CA GLN A 212 14.83 2.69 -5.27
C GLN A 212 14.80 4.20 -5.01
N ASP A 213 15.93 4.90 -5.14
CA ASP A 213 15.96 6.36 -5.01
C ASP A 213 15.14 7.04 -6.12
N TYR A 214 15.07 6.44 -7.31
CA TYR A 214 14.19 6.93 -8.37
C TYR A 214 12.72 6.80 -7.98
N LEU A 215 12.33 5.74 -7.27
CA LEU A 215 10.99 5.61 -6.68
C LEU A 215 10.72 6.67 -5.63
N ASN A 216 11.67 6.91 -4.73
CA ASN A 216 11.56 7.94 -3.69
C ASN A 216 11.42 9.35 -4.30
N SER A 217 12.22 9.67 -5.32
CA SER A 217 12.16 10.97 -5.99
C SER A 217 10.85 11.21 -6.76
N ILE A 218 10.34 10.23 -7.53
CA ILE A 218 9.02 10.38 -8.18
C ILE A 218 7.87 10.43 -7.17
N THR A 219 8.02 9.76 -6.01
CA THR A 219 7.08 9.85 -4.89
C THR A 219 6.98 11.29 -4.38
N LEU A 220 8.10 12.00 -4.20
CA LEU A 220 8.09 13.42 -3.82
C LEU A 220 7.42 14.30 -4.88
N ILE A 221 7.74 14.10 -6.16
CA ILE A 221 7.14 14.88 -7.25
C ILE A 221 5.62 14.66 -7.28
N LEU A 222 5.18 13.40 -7.19
CA LEU A 222 3.75 13.06 -7.13
C LEU A 222 3.07 13.69 -5.91
N GLY A 223 3.68 13.61 -4.73
CA GLY A 223 3.11 14.20 -3.52
C GLY A 223 2.94 15.72 -3.62
N LYS A 224 3.94 16.42 -4.17
CA LYS A 224 3.82 17.86 -4.46
C LYS A 224 2.74 18.15 -5.50
N THR A 225 2.63 17.32 -6.54
CA THR A 225 1.61 17.41 -7.58
C THR A 225 0.19 17.27 -7.01
N ILE A 226 0.00 16.32 -6.08
CA ILE A 226 -1.27 16.10 -5.36
C ILE A 226 -1.62 17.30 -4.48
N ASN A 227 -0.66 17.77 -3.66
CA ASN A 227 -0.87 18.94 -2.81
C ASN A 227 -1.24 20.17 -3.63
N MET A 228 -0.55 20.40 -4.74
CA MET A 228 -0.86 21.47 -5.67
C MET A 228 -2.26 21.32 -6.27
N SER A 229 -2.61 20.12 -6.77
CA SER A 229 -3.90 19.84 -7.40
C SER A 229 -5.10 20.09 -6.49
N PHE A 230 -5.03 19.62 -5.24
CA PHE A 230 -6.19 19.56 -4.35
C PHE A 230 -6.25 20.72 -3.33
N LYS A 231 -5.20 21.57 -3.21
CA LYS A 231 -5.25 22.80 -2.39
C LYS A 231 -6.01 23.96 -3.07
N GLN A 232 -6.45 23.80 -4.33
CA GLN A 232 -7.35 24.70 -5.09
C GLN A 232 -6.92 26.17 -5.30
N ASP A 233 -5.71 26.60 -4.92
CA ASP A 233 -5.25 28.00 -5.03
C ASP A 233 -3.97 28.16 -5.89
N THR A 234 -3.97 27.56 -7.08
CA THR A 234 -2.76 27.45 -7.92
C THR A 234 -2.87 28.14 -9.27
N ASP A 235 -1.92 29.06 -9.51
CA ASP A 235 -1.69 29.75 -10.78
C ASP A 235 -1.20 28.77 -11.87
N GLY A 236 -1.55 29.04 -13.13
CA GLY A 236 -1.18 28.22 -14.29
C GLY A 236 0.33 28.03 -14.44
N LEU A 237 1.14 29.03 -14.04
CA LEU A 237 2.61 28.98 -14.07
C LEU A 237 3.19 27.88 -13.17
N GLN A 238 2.51 27.51 -12.09
CA GLN A 238 2.99 26.46 -11.19
C GLN A 238 2.96 25.07 -11.86
N TRP A 239 2.03 24.84 -12.80
CA TRP A 239 1.95 23.58 -13.54
C TRP A 239 3.08 23.43 -14.56
N ASP A 240 3.63 24.55 -15.05
CA ASP A 240 4.80 24.53 -15.92
C ASP A 240 6.04 24.02 -15.19
N TYR A 241 6.24 24.40 -13.93
CA TYR A 241 7.34 23.87 -13.11
C TYR A 241 7.23 22.37 -12.87
N ILE A 242 6.04 21.86 -12.49
CA ILE A 242 5.83 20.42 -12.31
C ILE A 242 6.08 19.63 -13.60
N LYS A 243 5.68 20.18 -14.76
CA LYS A 243 5.97 19.56 -16.06
C LYS A 243 7.46 19.48 -16.34
N GLU A 244 8.19 20.57 -16.13
CA GLU A 244 9.64 20.59 -16.34
C GLU A 244 10.36 19.65 -15.35
N ASP A 245 9.92 19.58 -14.09
CA ASP A 245 10.44 18.63 -13.10
C ASP A 245 10.19 17.17 -13.54
N LEU A 246 8.97 16.83 -13.98
CA LEU A 246 8.64 15.50 -14.49
C LEU A 246 9.45 15.13 -15.73
N LYS A 247 9.63 16.09 -16.65
CA LYS A 247 10.41 15.91 -17.88
C LYS A 247 11.89 15.72 -17.57
N GLY A 248 12.46 16.58 -16.74
CA GLY A 248 13.86 16.50 -16.29
C GLY A 248 14.12 15.19 -15.57
N TRP A 249 13.25 14.82 -14.62
CA TRP A 249 13.31 13.57 -13.89
C TRP A 249 13.22 12.36 -14.84
N ARG A 250 12.27 12.34 -15.78
CA ARG A 250 12.11 11.24 -16.75
C ARG A 250 13.31 11.09 -17.67
N ASN A 251 13.92 12.19 -18.09
CA ASN A 251 15.13 12.19 -18.91
C ASN A 251 16.37 11.70 -18.14
N SER A 252 16.38 11.86 -16.81
CA SER A 252 17.44 11.36 -15.94
C SER A 252 17.36 9.85 -15.67
N CYS A 253 16.21 9.20 -15.93
CA CYS A 253 16.03 7.78 -15.66
C CYS A 253 16.96 6.90 -16.54
N PRO A 254 17.75 6.01 -15.93
CA PRO A 254 18.55 5.02 -16.63
C PRO A 254 17.74 4.13 -17.60
N ARG A 255 18.41 3.64 -18.64
CA ARG A 255 17.78 2.82 -19.68
C ARG A 255 17.27 1.48 -19.15
N HIS A 256 17.92 0.88 -18.16
CA HIS A 256 17.55 -0.44 -17.61
C HIS A 256 16.22 -0.43 -16.84
N MET A 257 15.73 0.74 -16.43
CA MET A 257 14.44 0.90 -15.78
C MET A 257 13.26 0.90 -16.76
N LYS A 258 13.53 1.01 -18.08
CA LYS A 258 12.49 0.90 -19.09
C LYS A 258 11.99 -0.55 -19.16
N PRO A 259 10.73 -0.78 -19.57
CA PRO A 259 10.25 -2.14 -19.80
C PRO A 259 11.17 -2.89 -20.78
N TYR A 260 11.53 -4.12 -20.44
CA TYR A 260 12.33 -4.97 -21.34
C TYR A 260 11.47 -5.69 -22.38
N SER A 261 10.15 -5.77 -22.14
CA SER A 261 9.18 -6.34 -23.06
C SER A 261 7.82 -5.66 -22.90
N ARG A 262 7.08 -5.57 -24.01
CA ARG A 262 5.73 -5.03 -24.07
C ARG A 262 4.91 -5.80 -25.10
N LEU A 263 3.68 -6.15 -24.72
CA LEU A 263 2.64 -6.63 -25.62
C LEU A 263 1.45 -5.67 -25.53
N GLN A 264 0.98 -5.18 -26.68
CA GLN A 264 -0.20 -4.32 -26.71
C GLN A 264 -1.44 -5.15 -26.35
N GLY A 265 -2.38 -4.53 -25.62
CA GLY A 265 -3.69 -5.15 -25.41
C GLY A 265 -4.41 -5.32 -26.75
N ASP A 266 -4.96 -6.51 -27.00
CA ASP A 266 -5.73 -6.84 -28.19
C ASP A 266 -6.93 -7.70 -27.80
N ILE A 267 -8.12 -7.27 -28.21
CA ILE A 267 -9.40 -7.97 -28.02
C ILE A 267 -9.33 -9.38 -28.62
N VAL A 268 -8.62 -9.55 -29.74
CA VAL A 268 -8.45 -10.86 -30.41
C VAL A 268 -7.65 -11.83 -29.54
N THR A 269 -6.72 -11.32 -28.75
CA THR A 269 -5.89 -12.13 -27.83
C THR A 269 -6.50 -12.25 -26.42
N SER A 270 -7.66 -11.65 -26.17
CA SER A 270 -8.31 -11.53 -24.85
C SER A 270 -7.48 -10.80 -23.78
N HIS A 271 -6.45 -10.04 -24.18
CA HIS A 271 -5.66 -9.21 -23.30
C HIS A 271 -6.14 -7.76 -23.38
N LEU A 272 -6.98 -7.34 -22.44
CA LEU A 272 -7.60 -6.00 -22.46
C LEU A 272 -6.69 -4.89 -21.91
N PHE A 273 -5.68 -5.25 -21.12
CA PHE A 273 -4.62 -4.34 -20.69
C PHE A 273 -3.31 -4.66 -21.41
N PRO A 274 -2.42 -3.68 -21.64
CA PRO A 274 -1.08 -3.95 -22.15
C PRO A 274 -0.32 -4.81 -21.15
N ALA A 275 0.43 -5.80 -21.65
CA ALA A 275 1.35 -6.57 -20.82
C ALA A 275 2.73 -5.92 -20.85
N ILE A 276 3.26 -5.53 -19.69
CA ILE A 276 4.48 -4.72 -19.57
C ILE A 276 5.40 -5.34 -18.52
N TRP A 277 6.61 -5.74 -18.92
CA TRP A 277 7.56 -6.42 -18.04
C TRP A 277 8.78 -5.54 -17.73
N PHE A 278 9.11 -5.48 -16.44
CA PHE A 278 10.21 -4.69 -15.88
C PHE A 278 11.26 -5.57 -15.21
N LEU A 279 12.49 -5.08 -15.16
CA LEU A 279 13.60 -5.80 -14.53
C LEU A 279 13.43 -5.94 -13.02
N GLN A 280 12.86 -4.93 -12.35
CA GLN A 280 12.58 -4.93 -10.91
C GLN A 280 11.18 -4.39 -10.59
N SER A 281 10.63 -4.81 -9.45
CA SER A 281 9.33 -4.35 -8.94
C SER A 281 9.28 -2.83 -8.74
N CYS A 282 10.38 -2.22 -8.27
CA CYS A 282 10.44 -0.77 -8.08
C CYS A 282 10.25 -0.01 -9.40
N HIS A 283 10.74 -0.54 -10.54
CA HIS A 283 10.56 0.09 -11.86
C HIS A 283 9.09 0.17 -12.29
N ALA A 284 8.29 -0.84 -11.93
CA ALA A 284 6.85 -0.85 -12.19
C ALA A 284 6.15 0.26 -11.39
N ALA A 285 6.42 0.35 -10.08
CA ALA A 285 5.85 1.38 -9.21
C ALA A 285 6.31 2.79 -9.57
N ILE A 286 7.56 2.93 -10.02
CA ILE A 286 8.10 4.19 -10.55
C ILE A 286 7.25 4.67 -11.72
N LEU A 287 6.91 3.77 -12.65
CA LEU A 287 6.07 4.14 -13.78
C LEU A 287 4.62 4.40 -13.36
N HIS A 288 4.06 3.67 -12.39
CA HIS A 288 2.74 4.00 -11.82
C HIS A 288 2.69 5.44 -11.34
N TYR A 289 3.65 5.86 -10.52
CA TYR A 289 3.63 7.18 -9.90
C TYR A 289 3.87 8.29 -10.91
N TYR A 290 4.76 8.04 -11.87
CA TYR A 290 4.94 8.94 -13.01
C TYR A 290 3.65 9.11 -13.82
N LEU A 291 2.94 8.02 -14.13
CA LEU A 291 1.68 8.08 -14.90
C LEU A 291 0.57 8.80 -14.15
N VAL A 292 0.48 8.65 -12.83
CA VAL A 292 -0.50 9.40 -12.01
C VAL A 292 -0.17 10.89 -12.01
N ALA A 293 1.10 11.27 -11.82
CA ALA A 293 1.50 12.67 -11.88
C ALA A 293 1.18 13.29 -13.26
N MET A 294 1.46 12.55 -14.33
CA MET A 294 1.08 12.92 -15.70
C MET A 294 -0.43 13.05 -15.89
N ALA A 295 -1.23 12.15 -15.30
CA ALA A 295 -2.69 12.23 -15.35
C ALA A 295 -3.22 13.50 -14.65
N ILE A 296 -2.70 13.83 -13.46
CA ILE A 296 -3.06 15.07 -12.75
C ILE A 296 -2.68 16.29 -13.59
N VAL A 297 -1.47 16.36 -14.13
CA VAL A 297 -1.04 17.44 -15.02
C VAL A 297 -1.95 17.54 -16.25
N CYS A 298 -2.35 16.41 -16.85
CA CYS A 298 -3.27 16.37 -17.99
C CYS A 298 -4.66 16.95 -17.67
N ILE A 299 -5.17 16.71 -16.46
CA ILE A 299 -6.44 17.28 -15.99
C ILE A 299 -6.33 18.82 -15.98
N HIS A 300 -5.25 19.35 -15.42
CA HIS A 300 -5.09 20.79 -15.18
C HIS A 300 -4.49 21.61 -16.33
N THR A 301 -3.85 20.99 -17.32
CA THR A 301 -3.16 21.71 -18.44
C THR A 301 -3.81 21.49 -19.80
N SER A 302 -3.50 22.29 -20.81
CA SER A 302 -3.99 22.12 -22.19
C SER A 302 -3.36 20.88 -22.85
N PRO A 303 -4.09 20.10 -23.70
CA PRO A 303 -3.52 18.94 -24.41
C PRO A 303 -2.27 19.26 -25.22
N ARG A 304 -2.19 20.46 -25.82
CA ARG A 304 -1.02 20.91 -26.59
C ARG A 304 0.25 21.00 -25.75
N SER A 305 0.10 21.22 -24.44
CA SER A 305 1.23 21.27 -23.50
C SER A 305 1.72 19.89 -23.05
N LEU A 306 1.01 18.81 -23.42
CA LEU A 306 1.40 17.43 -23.10
C LEU A 306 2.29 16.81 -24.17
N GLU A 307 2.30 17.38 -25.39
CA GLU A 307 3.17 16.96 -26.51
C GLU A 307 4.66 17.10 -26.12
N ASP A 308 5.00 18.09 -25.28
CA ASP A 308 6.36 18.36 -24.79
C ASP A 308 6.86 17.39 -23.70
N LEU A 309 5.96 16.57 -23.13
CA LEU A 309 6.27 15.58 -22.09
C LEU A 309 6.64 14.21 -22.67
N GLY A 310 6.97 14.17 -23.98
CA GLY A 310 7.28 12.99 -24.79
C GLY A 310 8.39 12.10 -24.23
N GLY A 311 8.02 11.21 -23.30
CA GLY A 311 8.87 10.15 -22.74
C GLY A 311 8.23 8.76 -22.73
N LEU A 312 6.96 8.67 -23.14
CA LEU A 312 6.32 7.41 -23.51
C LEU A 312 6.28 7.39 -25.04
N HIS A 313 6.92 6.41 -25.68
CA HIS A 313 6.56 6.05 -27.06
C HIS A 313 5.12 5.52 -27.01
N LEU A 314 4.15 6.43 -26.96
CA LEU A 314 2.76 6.17 -27.29
C LEU A 314 2.69 6.45 -28.79
N PRO A 315 2.69 5.40 -29.65
CA PRO A 315 2.46 5.61 -31.07
C PRO A 315 1.10 6.28 -31.20
N GLU A 316 1.00 7.27 -32.10
CA GLU A 316 -0.22 8.03 -32.41
C GLU A 316 -0.58 9.10 -31.37
N LEU A 317 0.11 10.24 -31.44
CA LEU A 317 -0.12 11.45 -30.62
C LEU A 317 -0.77 12.62 -31.39
N GLU A 318 -1.07 12.47 -32.68
CA GLU A 318 -1.71 13.54 -33.43
C GLU A 318 -3.23 13.55 -33.16
N ALA A 319 -3.72 14.63 -32.54
CA ALA A 319 -5.13 15.00 -32.36
C ALA A 319 -6.00 14.16 -31.39
N GLN A 320 -5.47 13.76 -30.22
CA GLN A 320 -6.26 13.06 -29.19
C GLN A 320 -6.76 14.02 -28.08
N SER A 321 -7.98 13.80 -27.58
CA SER A 321 -8.56 14.59 -26.49
C SER A 321 -7.93 14.27 -25.13
N LYS A 322 -8.09 15.14 -24.11
CA LYS A 322 -7.59 14.88 -22.74
C LYS A 322 -8.06 13.53 -22.21
N GLU A 323 -9.33 13.22 -22.44
CA GLU A 323 -9.97 12.01 -21.97
C GLU A 323 -9.30 10.76 -22.57
N HIS A 324 -8.79 10.85 -23.80
CA HIS A 324 -8.06 9.76 -24.43
C HIS A 324 -6.69 9.53 -23.80
N PHE A 325 -5.98 10.59 -23.41
CA PHE A 325 -4.73 10.48 -22.65
C PHE A 325 -4.96 9.86 -21.28
N LEU A 326 -5.97 10.34 -20.55
CA LEU A 326 -6.32 9.83 -19.24
C LEU A 326 -6.71 8.35 -19.29
N GLU A 327 -7.49 7.94 -20.29
CA GLU A 327 -7.81 6.53 -20.51
C GLU A 327 -6.56 5.70 -20.83
N LYS A 328 -5.66 6.18 -21.70
CA LYS A 328 -4.38 5.51 -21.97
C LYS A 328 -3.53 5.33 -20.70
N PHE A 329 -3.41 6.35 -19.86
CA PHE A 329 -2.70 6.25 -18.59
C PHE A 329 -3.35 5.23 -17.64
N ALA A 330 -4.68 5.23 -17.58
CA ALA A 330 -5.43 4.27 -16.77
C ALA A 330 -5.19 2.81 -17.19
N LEU A 331 -5.22 2.54 -18.51
CA LEU A 331 -4.96 1.21 -19.07
C LEU A 331 -3.50 0.78 -18.84
N GLU A 332 -2.53 1.69 -18.99
CA GLU A 332 -1.13 1.43 -18.66
C GLU A 332 -0.95 1.09 -17.17
N ILE A 333 -1.53 1.86 -16.26
CA ILE A 333 -1.45 1.62 -14.82
C ILE A 333 -1.98 0.23 -14.47
N CYS A 334 -3.14 -0.15 -15.02
CA CYS A 334 -3.72 -1.48 -14.83
C CYS A 334 -2.82 -2.57 -15.43
N GLY A 335 -2.30 -2.34 -16.65
CA GLY A 335 -1.39 -3.27 -17.33
C GLY A 335 -0.12 -3.54 -16.56
N ILE A 336 0.54 -2.49 -16.05
CA ILE A 336 1.74 -2.61 -15.20
C ILE A 336 1.45 -3.45 -13.95
N ALA A 337 0.35 -3.15 -13.25
CA ALA A 337 -0.01 -3.82 -12.00
C ALA A 337 -0.28 -5.32 -12.23
N PHE A 338 -1.12 -5.64 -13.21
CA PHE A 338 -1.58 -7.01 -13.45
C PHE A 338 -0.63 -7.85 -14.31
N THR A 339 0.37 -7.23 -14.94
CA THR A 339 1.51 -7.97 -15.55
C THR A 339 2.50 -8.39 -14.48
N ALA A 340 2.86 -7.48 -13.58
CA ALA A 340 3.83 -7.77 -12.53
C ALA A 340 3.36 -8.94 -11.65
N LYS A 341 2.11 -8.89 -11.18
CA LYS A 341 1.53 -9.87 -10.23
C LYS A 341 2.40 -10.10 -8.99
N VAL A 342 3.17 -9.09 -8.60
CA VAL A 342 3.98 -9.06 -7.39
C VAL A 342 3.23 -8.27 -6.32
N SER A 343 3.12 -8.81 -5.11
CA SER A 343 2.34 -8.21 -4.02
C SER A 343 2.77 -6.78 -3.71
N SER A 344 4.08 -6.51 -3.66
CA SER A 344 4.60 -5.16 -3.40
C SER A 344 4.19 -4.13 -4.46
N VAL A 345 4.17 -4.52 -5.74
CA VAL A 345 3.67 -3.67 -6.83
C VAL A 345 2.16 -3.46 -6.71
N LEU A 346 1.39 -4.53 -6.45
CA LEU A 346 -0.08 -4.45 -6.37
C LEU A 346 -0.55 -3.56 -5.21
N VAL A 347 0.02 -3.73 -4.02
CA VAL A 347 -0.31 -2.92 -2.83
C VAL A 347 -0.09 -1.43 -3.11
N ASN A 348 1.01 -1.09 -3.77
CA ASN A 348 1.34 0.30 -4.12
C ASN A 348 0.58 0.82 -5.37
N ALA A 349 -0.10 -0.05 -6.13
CA ALA A 349 -0.87 0.31 -7.31
C ALA A 349 -2.32 0.67 -7.00
N PHE A 350 -2.86 0.36 -5.81
CA PHE A 350 -4.26 0.63 -5.49
C PHE A 350 -4.63 2.11 -5.53
N GLY A 351 -3.79 3.00 -4.99
CA GLY A 351 -3.98 4.45 -5.11
C GLY A 351 -3.97 4.92 -6.57
N PRO A 352 -2.93 4.61 -7.36
CA PRO A 352 -2.90 4.87 -8.80
C PRO A 352 -4.14 4.35 -9.56
N ILE A 353 -4.60 3.13 -9.27
CA ILE A 353 -5.79 2.55 -9.88
C ILE A 353 -7.05 3.29 -9.45
N ALA A 354 -7.23 3.59 -8.16
CA ALA A 354 -8.38 4.32 -7.64
C ALA A 354 -8.56 5.68 -8.31
N PHE A 355 -7.46 6.40 -8.50
CA PHE A 355 -7.50 7.70 -9.15
C PHE A 355 -7.65 7.60 -10.66
N CYS A 356 -6.83 6.82 -11.36
CA CYS A 356 -6.82 6.86 -12.83
C CYS A 356 -7.86 5.95 -13.49
N ALA A 357 -8.26 4.82 -12.89
CA ALA A 357 -9.12 3.86 -13.56
C ALA A 357 -10.56 4.36 -13.81
N ARG A 358 -10.98 5.44 -13.15
CA ARG A 358 -12.23 6.16 -13.46
C ARG A 358 -12.33 6.63 -14.91
N PHE A 359 -11.19 6.81 -15.59
CA PHE A 359 -11.13 7.29 -16.97
C PHE A 359 -11.25 6.17 -18.01
N ILE A 360 -11.35 4.89 -17.60
CA ILE A 360 -11.58 3.76 -18.50
C ILE A 360 -13.03 3.82 -19.01
N LYS A 361 -13.22 3.81 -20.34
CA LYS A 361 -14.55 3.90 -20.97
C LYS A 361 -15.05 2.56 -21.49
N ALA A 362 -14.13 1.73 -21.99
CA ALA A 362 -14.50 0.44 -22.57
C ALA A 362 -15.02 -0.52 -21.47
N GLU A 363 -16.29 -0.92 -21.56
CA GLU A 363 -16.96 -1.80 -20.59
C GLU A 363 -16.18 -3.11 -20.37
N ALA A 364 -15.65 -3.72 -21.44
CA ALA A 364 -14.83 -4.93 -21.33
C ALA A 364 -13.61 -4.72 -20.41
N SER A 365 -12.93 -3.58 -20.52
CA SER A 365 -11.78 -3.23 -19.68
C SER A 365 -12.19 -2.93 -18.24
N GLN A 366 -13.36 -2.32 -18.02
CA GLN A 366 -13.93 -2.11 -16.69
C GLN A 366 -14.23 -3.44 -15.98
N GLN A 367 -14.85 -4.39 -16.69
CA GLN A 367 -15.13 -5.73 -16.15
C GLN A 367 -13.84 -6.51 -15.85
N GLU A 368 -12.85 -6.43 -16.74
CA GLU A 368 -11.55 -7.06 -16.51
C GLU A 368 -10.82 -6.43 -15.31
N LEU A 369 -10.90 -5.11 -15.12
CA LEU A 369 -10.37 -4.45 -13.93
C LEU A 369 -11.04 -4.99 -12.66
N ILE A 370 -12.38 -5.06 -12.63
CA ILE A 370 -13.13 -5.62 -11.49
C ILE A 370 -12.66 -7.05 -11.21
N ARG A 371 -12.53 -7.88 -12.25
CA ARG A 371 -12.09 -9.28 -12.11
C ARG A 371 -10.69 -9.38 -11.50
N GLN A 372 -9.76 -8.54 -11.95
CA GLN A 372 -8.37 -8.52 -11.44
C GLN A 372 -8.30 -7.98 -10.01
N LEU A 373 -9.07 -6.95 -9.66
CA LEU A 373 -9.17 -6.45 -8.29
C LEU A 373 -9.72 -7.51 -7.33
N LEU A 374 -10.75 -8.24 -7.72
CA LEU A 374 -11.29 -9.35 -6.93
C LEU A 374 -10.25 -10.49 -6.74
N ALA A 375 -9.43 -10.76 -7.76
CA ALA A 375 -8.33 -11.72 -7.64
C ALA A 375 -7.22 -11.22 -6.67
N CYS A 376 -6.98 -9.91 -6.60
CA CYS A 376 -6.07 -9.31 -5.62
C CYS A 376 -6.58 -9.55 -4.19
N LYS A 377 -7.88 -9.37 -3.93
CA LYS A 377 -8.46 -9.67 -2.60
C LYS A 377 -8.14 -11.10 -2.13
N THR A 378 -8.22 -12.09 -3.02
CA THR A 378 -7.91 -13.48 -2.66
C THR A 378 -6.43 -13.72 -2.38
N SER A 379 -5.54 -13.04 -3.12
CA SER A 379 -4.08 -13.29 -3.05
C SER A 379 -3.38 -12.48 -1.96
N ILE A 380 -3.74 -11.21 -1.79
CA ILE A 380 -3.08 -10.28 -0.86
C ILE A 380 -4.00 -9.77 0.26
N GLY A 381 -5.26 -10.20 0.29
CA GLY A 381 -6.21 -9.86 1.36
C GLY A 381 -6.74 -8.43 1.33
N TRP A 382 -6.32 -7.61 0.37
CA TRP A 382 -6.69 -6.20 0.28
C TRP A 382 -8.20 -6.02 0.04
N PRO A 383 -8.90 -5.14 0.78
CA PRO A 383 -10.31 -4.88 0.54
C PRO A 383 -10.48 -4.03 -0.72
N VAL A 384 -11.21 -4.54 -1.69
CA VAL A 384 -11.41 -3.90 -3.00
C VAL A 384 -12.85 -3.47 -3.23
N GLU A 385 -13.75 -3.79 -2.30
CA GLU A 385 -15.19 -3.54 -2.45
C GLU A 385 -15.51 -2.07 -2.59
N ARG A 386 -14.95 -1.23 -1.70
CA ARG A 386 -15.11 0.22 -1.75
C ARG A 386 -14.58 0.77 -3.07
N LEU A 387 -13.35 0.40 -3.42
CA LEU A 387 -12.71 0.79 -4.69
C LEU A 387 -13.57 0.42 -5.90
N ILE A 388 -14.06 -0.82 -5.98
CA ILE A 388 -14.92 -1.27 -7.07
C ILE A 388 -16.24 -0.49 -7.10
N GLY A 389 -16.84 -0.21 -5.93
CA GLY A 389 -18.04 0.59 -5.81
C GLY A 389 -17.86 2.01 -6.35
N ASP A 390 -16.78 2.67 -5.94
CA ASP A 390 -16.43 4.03 -6.36
C ASP A 390 -16.14 4.09 -7.87
N LEU A 391 -15.40 3.10 -8.40
CA LEU A 391 -15.14 2.99 -9.84
C LEU A 391 -16.43 2.78 -10.65
N LYS A 392 -17.31 1.86 -10.23
CA LYS A 392 -18.63 1.66 -10.86
C LYS A 392 -19.45 2.94 -10.87
N GLY A 393 -19.45 3.68 -9.77
CA GLY A 393 -20.10 4.99 -9.67
C GLY A 393 -19.53 5.99 -10.69
N SER A 394 -18.20 6.06 -10.82
CA SER A 394 -17.53 6.93 -11.78
C SER A 394 -17.80 6.58 -13.25
N TRP A 395 -18.03 5.30 -13.55
CA TRP A 395 -18.38 4.80 -14.88
C TRP A 395 -19.89 4.90 -15.20
N GLY A 396 -20.71 5.34 -14.24
CA GLY A 396 -22.16 5.40 -14.39
C GLY A 396 -22.85 4.03 -14.38
N MET A 397 -22.21 3.00 -13.81
CA MET A 397 -22.81 1.68 -13.64
C MET A 397 -23.74 1.69 -12.41
N SER A 398 -25.02 1.38 -12.60
CA SER A 398 -25.98 1.23 -11.50
C SER A 398 -25.52 0.15 -10.51
N GLN A 399 -25.66 0.40 -9.21
CA GLN A 399 -25.51 -0.63 -8.18
C GLN A 399 -26.73 -1.56 -8.27
N GLU A 400 -26.57 -2.73 -8.87
CA GLU A 400 -27.54 -3.84 -8.76
C GLU A 400 -27.44 -4.56 -7.42
#